data_AF-A0A1V4M775-F1
#
_entry.id   AF-A0A1V4M775-F1
#
_cell.length_a   1.000
_cell.length_b   1.000
_cell.length_c   1.000
_cell.angle_alpha   90.00
_cell.angle_beta   90.00
_cell.angle_gamma   90.00
#
_symmetry.space_group_name_H-M   'P 1'
#
loop_
_entity.id
_entity.type
_entity.pdbx_description
1 polymer ?
#
loop_
_entity_poly.entity_id
_entity_poly.type
_entity_poly.pdbx_seq_one_letter_code
_entity_poly.pdbx_strand_id
1 'polypeptide(L)'
;MQAKTLLNHLVSKIRAKREISAQEALLVALDALRYLEKELFMLGPGQVELPLIDGLGSHFRQPRSRKAEKLVNLTVLSDDDALLVEEFGTRAMQQNRLARLIEEAYAK
;
A
#
# COMPACT_ATOMS: atom_id res chain seq x y z
N MET A 1 16.51 28.38 -4.41
CA MET A 1 15.89 27.07 -4.75
C MET A 1 14.71 26.86 -3.82
N GLN A 2 13.48 27.13 -4.26
CA GLN A 2 12.29 26.93 -3.42
C GLN A 2 12.03 25.44 -3.27
N ALA A 3 11.82 24.98 -2.03
CA ALA A 3 11.41 23.61 -1.73
C ALA A 3 10.16 23.27 -2.57
N LYS A 4 10.32 22.35 -3.52
CA LYS A 4 9.22 21.89 -4.37
C LYS A 4 8.31 21.02 -3.52
N THR A 5 7.23 21.59 -3.01
CA THR A 5 6.16 20.81 -2.41
C THR A 5 5.60 19.83 -3.46
N LEU A 6 5.09 18.67 -3.01
CA LEU A 6 4.50 17.65 -3.89
C LEU A 6 3.41 18.24 -4.79
N LEU A 7 2.60 19.16 -4.24
CA LEU A 7 1.60 19.91 -5.01
C LEU A 7 2.23 20.71 -6.16
N ASN A 8 3.27 21.50 -5.90
CA ASN A 8 3.95 22.28 -6.94
C ASN A 8 4.58 21.38 -8.01
N HIS A 9 5.06 20.19 -7.62
CA HIS A 9 5.54 19.19 -8.57
C HIS A 9 4.42 18.66 -9.45
N LEU A 10 3.29 18.28 -8.88
CA LEU A 10 2.12 17.78 -9.61
C LEU A 10 1.56 18.81 -10.59
N VAL A 11 1.39 20.07 -10.16
CA VAL A 11 0.94 21.17 -11.03
C VAL A 11 1.87 21.34 -12.23
N SER A 12 3.18 21.35 -12.01
CA SER A 12 4.16 21.47 -13.08
C SER A 12 4.10 20.29 -14.06
N LYS A 13 3.95 19.06 -13.57
CA LYS A 13 3.86 17.86 -14.41
C LYS A 13 2.55 17.77 -15.18
N ILE A 14 1.43 18.13 -14.56
CA ILE A 14 0.11 18.12 -15.20
C ILE A 14 0.07 19.15 -16.31
N ARG A 15 0.54 20.38 -16.05
CA ARG A 15 0.61 21.46 -17.06
C ARG A 15 1.55 21.13 -18.22
N ALA A 16 2.64 20.39 -17.96
CA ALA A 16 3.55 19.95 -19.02
C ALA A 16 2.97 18.82 -19.89
N LYS A 17 2.05 18.01 -19.36
CA LYS A 17 1.44 16.87 -20.06
C LYS A 17 0.08 17.18 -20.69
N ARG A 18 -0.65 18.14 -20.12
CA ARG A 18 -1.97 18.56 -20.56
C ARG A 18 -1.87 20.05 -20.84
N GLU A 19 -2.18 20.47 -22.07
CA GLU A 19 -2.16 21.87 -22.50
C GLU A 19 -3.30 22.68 -21.84
N ILE A 20 -3.26 22.77 -20.52
CA ILE A 20 -4.29 23.40 -19.69
C ILE A 20 -3.73 24.61 -18.94
N SER A 21 -4.61 25.49 -18.50
CA SER A 21 -4.24 26.68 -17.75
C SER A 21 -3.60 26.31 -16.40
N ALA A 22 -2.84 27.25 -15.82
CA ALA A 22 -2.20 27.02 -14.52
C ALA A 22 -3.22 26.81 -13.39
N GLN A 23 -4.39 27.45 -13.48
CA GLN A 23 -5.48 27.30 -12.51
C GLN A 23 -6.15 25.92 -12.62
N GLU A 24 -6.40 25.44 -13.83
CA GLU A 24 -6.94 24.08 -14.03
C GLU A 24 -5.93 23.02 -13.60
N ALA A 25 -4.64 23.19 -13.93
CA ALA A 25 -3.60 22.29 -13.46
C ALA A 25 -3.51 22.25 -11.92
N LEU A 26 -3.77 23.37 -11.24
CA LEU A 26 -3.84 23.44 -9.78
C LEU A 26 -5.04 22.66 -9.23
N LEU A 27 -6.23 22.82 -9.82
CA LEU A 27 -7.42 22.08 -9.42
C LEU A 27 -7.22 20.57 -9.55
N VAL A 28 -6.68 20.12 -10.70
CA VAL A 28 -6.39 18.70 -10.93
C VAL A 28 -5.32 18.18 -9.97
N ALA A 29 -4.28 18.97 -9.69
CA ALA A 29 -3.27 18.60 -8.71
C ALA A 29 -3.83 18.48 -7.29
N LEU A 30 -4.77 19.34 -6.90
CA LEU A 30 -5.44 19.29 -5.60
C LEU A 30 -6.39 18.09 -5.48
N ASP A 31 -7.08 17.71 -6.56
CA ASP A 31 -7.87 16.47 -6.58
C ASP A 31 -6.97 15.24 -6.49
N ALA A 32 -5.88 15.21 -7.24
CA ALA A 32 -4.89 14.14 -7.17
C ALA A 32 -4.24 14.04 -5.79
N LEU A 33 -3.89 15.17 -5.17
CA LEU A 33 -3.33 15.20 -3.82
C LEU A 33 -4.33 14.71 -2.79
N ARG A 34 -5.61 15.11 -2.90
CA ARG A 34 -6.68 14.62 -2.01
C ARG A 34 -6.95 13.13 -2.18
N TYR A 35 -6.92 12.62 -3.41
CA TYR A 35 -7.01 11.19 -3.66
C TYR A 35 -5.80 10.46 -3.09
N LEU A 36 -4.60 11.03 -3.27
CA LEU A 36 -3.38 10.52 -2.65
C LEU A 36 -3.53 10.48 -1.12
N GLU A 37 -4.00 11.55 -0.49
CA GLU A 37 -4.12 11.64 0.96
C GLU A 37 -5.23 10.80 1.58
N LYS A 38 -6.38 10.70 0.90
CA LYS A 38 -7.55 10.00 1.44
C LYS A 38 -7.59 8.52 1.10
N GLU A 39 -7.02 8.12 -0.03
CA GLU A 39 -7.15 6.76 -0.53
C GLU A 39 -5.79 6.04 -0.61
N LEU A 40 -4.74 6.70 -1.12
CA LEU A 40 -3.43 6.03 -1.29
C LEU A 40 -2.51 6.13 -0.07
N PHE A 41 -2.51 7.21 0.70
CA PHE A 41 -1.69 7.39 1.91
C PHE A 41 -2.28 6.70 3.14
N MET A 42 -3.50 6.16 3.04
CA MET A 42 -3.99 5.15 3.99
C MET A 42 -3.12 3.88 3.92
N LEU A 43 -2.47 3.65 2.79
CA LEU A 43 -1.50 2.59 2.57
C LEU A 43 -0.09 3.20 2.53
N GLY A 44 0.82 2.65 3.34
CA GLY A 44 2.24 2.97 3.24
C GLY A 44 2.80 2.64 1.84
N PRO A 45 3.93 3.25 1.44
CA PRO A 45 4.57 2.89 0.19
C PRO A 45 4.86 1.39 0.12
N GLY A 46 4.41 0.73 -0.95
CA GLY A 46 4.54 -0.72 -1.10
C GLY A 46 3.51 -1.54 -0.33
N GLN A 47 2.51 -0.91 0.29
CA GLN A 47 1.38 -1.62 0.91
C GLN A 47 0.24 -1.87 -0.10
N VAL A 48 -0.40 -3.02 0.05
CA VAL A 48 -1.59 -3.43 -0.71
C VAL A 48 -2.65 -3.95 0.25
N GLU A 49 -3.92 -3.65 -0.02
CA GLU A 49 -5.03 -4.31 0.67
C GLU A 49 -5.24 -5.70 0.07
N LEU A 50 -5.34 -6.71 0.94
CA LEU A 50 -5.56 -8.09 0.53
C LEU A 50 -6.63 -8.74 1.42
N PRO A 51 -7.66 -9.38 0.83
CA PRO A 51 -8.65 -10.11 1.61
C PRO A 51 -8.04 -11.41 2.14
N LEU A 52 -7.99 -11.53 3.46
CA LEU A 52 -7.55 -12.74 4.15
C LEU A 52 -8.69 -13.36 4.94
N ILE A 53 -8.65 -14.69 5.09
CA ILE A 53 -9.49 -15.38 6.06
C ILE A 53 -9.10 -14.86 7.45
N ASP A 54 -10.08 -14.44 8.24
CA ASP A 54 -9.87 -14.06 9.63
C ASP A 54 -9.28 -15.25 10.39
N GLY A 55 -8.08 -15.07 10.94
CA GLY A 55 -7.31 -16.12 11.59
C GLY A 55 -8.05 -16.69 12.81
N LEU A 56 -8.81 -15.85 13.53
CA LEU A 56 -9.57 -16.28 14.70
C LEU A 56 -10.72 -17.22 14.28
N GLY A 57 -10.69 -18.45 14.80
CA GLY A 57 -11.69 -19.47 14.45
C GLY A 57 -11.52 -20.09 13.06
N SER A 58 -10.49 -19.71 12.29
CA SER A 58 -10.20 -20.28 10.96
C SER A 58 -9.95 -21.79 10.95
N HIS A 59 -9.55 -22.35 12.09
CA HIS A 59 -9.23 -23.77 12.31
C HIS A 59 -10.48 -24.67 12.31
N PHE A 60 -11.67 -24.10 12.54
CA PHE A 60 -12.91 -24.88 12.44
C PHE A 60 -13.16 -25.25 10.98
N ARG A 61 -13.47 -26.54 10.74
CA ARG A 61 -13.78 -27.04 9.40
C ARG A 61 -15.13 -26.50 8.95
N GLN A 62 -15.10 -25.59 7.99
CA GLN A 62 -16.29 -24.94 7.45
C GLN A 62 -16.14 -24.69 5.94
N PRO A 63 -17.24 -24.61 5.17
CA PRO A 63 -17.21 -24.18 3.78
C PRO A 63 -16.63 -22.77 3.64
N ARG A 64 -15.91 -22.50 2.53
CA ARG A 64 -15.29 -21.19 2.28
C ARG A 64 -16.30 -20.03 2.35
N SER A 65 -17.52 -20.24 1.88
CA SER A 65 -18.61 -19.24 1.93
C SER A 65 -19.04 -18.83 3.34
N ARG A 66 -18.65 -19.58 4.38
CA ARG A 66 -18.94 -19.27 5.79
C ARG A 66 -17.72 -18.80 6.57
N LYS A 67 -16.54 -18.76 5.94
CA LYS A 67 -15.34 -18.22 6.60
C LYS A 67 -15.43 -16.69 6.57
N ALA A 68 -15.22 -16.07 7.72
CA ALA A 68 -15.09 -14.63 7.79
C ALA A 68 -13.81 -14.21 7.04
N GLU A 69 -13.93 -13.16 6.24
CA GLU A 69 -12.80 -12.52 5.57
C GLU A 69 -12.66 -11.11 6.11
N LYS A 70 -11.41 -10.64 6.22
CA LYS A 70 -11.09 -9.26 6.58
C LYS A 70 -10.06 -8.72 5.59
N LEU A 71 -10.15 -7.42 5.33
CA LEU A 71 -9.13 -6.72 4.56
C LEU A 71 -7.96 -6.41 5.49
N VAL A 72 -6.75 -6.76 5.06
CA VAL A 72 -5.51 -6.42 5.76
C VAL A 72 -4.58 -5.63 4.86
N ASN A 73 -3.76 -4.77 5.46
CA ASN A 73 -2.75 -4.00 4.77
C ASN A 73 -1.44 -4.77 4.77
N LEU A 74 -1.07 -5.35 3.63
CA LEU A 74 0.18 -6.08 3.47
C LEU A 74 1.26 -5.17 2.90
N THR A 75 2.40 -5.07 3.59
CA THR A 75 3.60 -4.43 3.03
C THR A 75 4.34 -5.43 2.12
N VAL A 76 4.28 -5.23 0.80
CA VAL A 76 4.84 -6.14 -0.22
C VAL A 76 6.37 -6.12 -0.26
N LEU A 77 6.96 -4.96 0.07
CA LEU A 77 8.40 -4.75 0.16
C LEU A 77 8.67 -3.92 1.42
N SER A 78 9.22 -4.54 2.45
CA SER A 78 9.71 -3.84 3.64
C SER A 78 11.24 -3.74 3.63
N ASP A 79 11.79 -2.82 4.43
CA ASP A 79 13.24 -2.72 4.61
C ASP A 79 13.83 -4.02 5.17
N ASP A 80 13.08 -4.72 6.03
CA ASP A 80 13.44 -6.06 6.54
C ASP A 80 13.63 -7.10 5.44
N ASP A 81 12.90 -6.99 4.31
CA ASP A 81 13.08 -7.91 3.19
C ASP A 81 14.45 -7.72 2.53
N ALA A 82 14.92 -6.47 2.42
CA ALA A 82 16.23 -6.19 1.86
C ALA A 82 17.33 -6.78 2.75
N LEU A 83 17.23 -6.57 4.06
CA LEU A 83 18.15 -7.14 5.05
C LEU A 83 18.15 -8.67 5.03
N LEU A 84 16.97 -9.30 4.99
CA LEU A 84 16.85 -10.76 4.95
C LEU A 84 17.42 -11.36 3.65
N VAL A 85 17.24 -10.69 2.52
CA VAL A 85 17.84 -11.14 1.25
C VAL A 85 19.35 -11.03 1.32
N GLU A 86 19.88 -9.95 1.87
CA GLU A 86 21.32 -9.72 2.01
C GLU A 86 21.96 -10.76 2.95
N GLU A 87 21.38 -10.98 4.13
CA GLU A 87 21.96 -11.82 5.16
C GLU A 87 21.70 -13.33 4.97
N PHE A 88 20.50 -13.70 4.49
CA PHE A 88 20.02 -15.09 4.48
C PHE A 88 19.49 -15.56 3.13
N GLY A 89 19.47 -14.68 2.11
CA GLY A 89 19.00 -14.99 0.77
C GLY A 89 17.48 -14.97 0.61
N THR A 90 17.04 -15.21 -0.62
CA THR A 90 15.64 -15.03 -1.05
C THR A 90 14.64 -15.95 -0.36
N ARG A 91 15.07 -17.15 0.05
CA ARG A 91 14.18 -18.11 0.74
C ARG A 91 13.74 -17.60 2.12
N ALA A 92 14.66 -17.03 2.88
CA ALA A 92 14.36 -16.50 4.21
C ALA A 92 13.40 -15.30 4.11
N MET A 93 13.65 -14.38 3.17
CA MET A 93 12.74 -13.28 2.85
C MET A 93 11.34 -13.77 2.48
N GLN A 94 11.22 -14.77 1.60
CA GLN A 94 9.91 -15.34 1.21
C GLN A 94 9.15 -15.94 2.40
N GLN A 95 9.85 -16.66 3.29
CA GLN A 95 9.23 -17.21 4.50
C GLN A 95 8.76 -16.11 5.45
N ASN A 96 9.55 -15.04 5.62
CA ASN A 96 9.17 -13.90 6.42
C ASN A 96 7.90 -13.19 5.88
N ARG A 97 7.78 -13.03 4.56
CA ARG A 97 6.56 -12.49 3.94
C ARG A 97 5.32 -13.33 4.23
N LEU A 98 5.45 -14.66 4.16
CA LEU A 98 4.36 -15.57 4.48
C LEU A 98 4.00 -15.52 5.98
N ALA A 99 5.00 -15.41 6.85
CA ALA A 99 4.78 -15.26 8.30
C ALA A 99 3.98 -13.99 8.61
N ARG A 100 4.36 -12.84 8.02
CA ARG A 100 3.61 -11.58 8.17
C ARG A 100 2.16 -11.69 7.70
N LEU A 101 1.91 -12.36 6.56
CA LEU A 101 0.55 -12.62 6.09
C LEU A 101 -0.29 -13.38 7.12
N ILE A 102 0.31 -14.38 7.77
CA ILE A 102 -0.35 -15.14 8.83
C ILE A 102 -0.58 -14.24 10.04
N GLU A 103 0.42 -13.49 10.48
CA GLU A 103 0.30 -12.57 11.62
C GLU A 103 -0.83 -11.55 11.41
N GLU A 104 -0.88 -10.91 10.24
CA GLU A 104 -1.95 -9.98 9.86
C GLU A 104 -3.32 -10.66 9.86
N ALA A 105 -3.41 -11.91 9.40
CA ALA A 105 -4.66 -12.68 9.49
C ALA A 105 -5.14 -12.87 10.95
N TYR A 106 -4.24 -12.95 11.92
CA TYR A 106 -4.56 -13.09 13.35
C TYR A 106 -4.62 -11.76 14.13
N ALA A 107 -4.14 -10.65 13.55
CA ALA A 107 -4.21 -9.32 14.17
C ALA A 107 -5.67 -8.88 14.41
N LYS A 108 -5.92 -8.09 15.45
CA LYS A 108 -7.28 -7.63 15.82
C LYS A 108 -7.71 -6.41 15.02
#